data_AF-A0A4Y2S220-F1
#
_entry.id   AF-A0A4Y2S220-F1
#
_cell.length_a   1.000
_cell.length_b   1.000
_cell.length_c   1.000
_cell.angle_alpha   90.00
_cell.angle_beta   90.00
_cell.angle_gamma   90.00
#
_symmetry.space_group_name_H-M   'P 1'
#
loop_
_entity.id
_entity.type
_entity.pdbx_description
1 polymer ?
#
loop_
_entity_poly.entity_id
_entity_poly.type
_entity_poly.pdbx_seq_one_letter_code
_entity_poly.pdbx_strand_id
1 'polypeptide(L)'
;MENGTKYLGVTLEKGLTYKSHITEVKNKVTAVNKKLYYVMGENSKLFLRNKLLLYKTLMRPIMSYASLVWGAAAKTNINKLETSQNKIARQVRKAP
;
A
#
# COMPACT_ATOMS: atom_id res chain seq x y z
N MET A 1 -21.04 -0.60 -14.77
CA MET A 1 -21.02 -2.06 -14.66
C MET A 1 -19.67 -2.46 -14.07
N GLU A 2 -19.65 -2.87 -12.80
CA GLU A 2 -18.43 -3.33 -12.13
C GLU A 2 -18.01 -4.67 -12.75
N ASN A 3 -17.00 -4.66 -13.62
CA ASN A 3 -16.52 -5.86 -14.32
C ASN A 3 -15.61 -6.74 -13.44
N GLY A 4 -15.91 -6.86 -12.14
CA GLY A 4 -15.09 -7.67 -11.25
C GLY A 4 -15.84 -8.30 -10.09
N THR A 5 -15.49 -9.54 -9.78
CA THR A 5 -16.04 -10.31 -8.65
C THR A 5 -15.09 -10.20 -7.46
N LYS A 6 -15.63 -10.00 -6.26
CA LYS A 6 -14.82 -10.01 -5.03
C LYS A 6 -14.69 -11.43 -4.51
N TYR A 7 -13.45 -11.88 -4.33
CA TYR A 7 -13.12 -13.18 -3.75
C TYR A 7 -12.00 -13.03 -2.73
N LEU A 8 -12.22 -13.48 -1.49
CA LEU A 8 -11.25 -13.39 -0.38
C LEU A 8 -10.67 -11.99 -0.15
N GLY A 9 -11.45 -10.94 -0.42
CA GLY A 9 -11.02 -9.54 -0.32
C GLY A 9 -10.22 -9.03 -1.52
N VAL A 10 -10.10 -9.82 -2.59
CA VAL A 10 -9.46 -9.45 -3.86
C VAL A 10 -10.53 -9.21 -4.92
N THR A 11 -10.42 -8.11 -5.64
CA THR A 11 -11.32 -7.78 -6.75
C THR A 11 -10.72 -8.33 -8.04
N LEU A 12 -11.31 -9.40 -8.55
CA LEU A 12 -10.88 -10.08 -9.78
C LEU A 12 -11.61 -9.45 -10.97
N GLU A 13 -10.87 -8.77 -11.85
CA GLU A 13 -11.40 -8.21 -13.10
C GLU A 13 -11.33 -9.26 -14.21
N LYS A 14 -12.27 -9.24 -15.17
CA LYS A 14 -12.30 -10.17 -16.32
C LYS A 14 -10.99 -10.21 -17.12
N GLY A 15 -10.26 -9.09 -17.19
CA GLY A 15 -8.98 -8.98 -17.89
C GLY A 15 -7.75 -9.26 -17.03
N LEU A 16 -7.92 -9.71 -15.77
CA LEU A 16 -6.84 -9.96 -14.80
C LEU A 16 -5.81 -8.81 -14.73
N THR A 17 -6.26 -7.58 -14.99
CA THR A 17 -5.40 -6.38 -15.03
C THR A 17 -5.20 -5.81 -13.62
N TYR A 18 -6.10 -6.17 -12.70
CA TYR A 18 -6.11 -5.81 -11.28
C TYR A 18 -6.04 -4.32 -10.99
N LYS A 19 -6.47 -3.47 -11.94
CA LYS A 19 -6.29 -2.01 -11.86
C LYS A 19 -7.16 -1.43 -10.75
N SER A 20 -8.42 -1.85 -10.66
CA SER A 20 -9.32 -1.44 -9.58
C SER A 20 -8.81 -1.91 -8.22
N HIS A 21 -8.44 -3.19 -8.11
CA HIS A 21 -7.93 -3.77 -6.87
C HIS A 21 -6.67 -3.05 -6.34
N ILE A 22 -5.68 -2.82 -7.21
CA ILE A 22 -4.45 -2.11 -6.86
C ILE A 22 -4.73 -0.68 -6.38
N THR A 23 -5.71 -0.02 -6.99
CA THR A 23 -6.14 1.32 -6.58
C THR A 23 -6.82 1.29 -5.21
N GLU A 24 -7.65 0.29 -4.95
CA GLU A 24 -8.28 0.06 -3.65
C GLU A 24 -7.23 -0.19 -2.55
N VAL A 25 -6.26 -1.06 -2.80
CA VAL A 25 -5.14 -1.36 -1.89
C VAL A 25 -4.34 -0.09 -1.59
N LYS A 26 -3.98 0.68 -2.63
CA LYS A 26 -3.28 1.96 -2.48
C LYS A 26 -4.07 2.93 -1.59
N ASN A 27 -5.39 3.02 -1.79
CA ASN A 27 -6.25 3.91 -1.02
C ASN A 27 -6.32 3.49 0.45
N LYS A 28 -6.43 2.17 0.73
CA LYS A 28 -6.39 1.62 2.10
C LYS A 28 -5.10 1.96 2.81
N VAL A 29 -3.95 1.73 2.16
CA VAL A 29 -2.63 2.11 2.70
C VAL A 29 -2.59 3.60 2.98
N THR A 30 -3.01 4.42 2.02
CA THR A 30 -2.97 5.88 2.16
C THR A 30 -3.83 6.35 3.32
N ALA A 31 -4.98 5.73 3.54
CA ALA A 31 -5.85 6.02 4.69
C ALA A 31 -5.17 5.66 6.02
N VAL A 32 -4.51 4.50 6.11
CA VAL A 32 -3.74 4.11 7.31
C VAL A 32 -2.58 5.08 7.54
N ASN A 33 -1.85 5.47 6.50
CA ASN A 33 -0.76 6.44 6.61
C ASN A 33 -1.26 7.82 7.05
N LYS A 34 -2.43 8.26 6.57
CA LYS A 34 -3.07 9.50 7.03
C LYS A 34 -3.44 9.44 8.51
N LYS A 35 -4.02 8.33 8.99
CA LYS A 35 -4.33 8.14 10.42
C LYS A 35 -3.08 8.20 11.30
N LEU A 36 -1.97 7.65 10.79
CA LEU A 36 -0.68 7.64 11.49
C LEU A 36 0.20 8.86 11.16
N TYR A 37 -0.33 9.88 10.48
CA TYR A 37 0.46 10.98 9.96
C TYR A 37 1.29 11.68 11.04
N TYR A 38 0.68 11.94 12.21
CA TYR A 38 1.37 12.58 13.33
C TYR A 38 2.51 11.73 13.91
N VAL A 39 2.32 10.40 13.99
CA VAL A 39 3.29 9.46 14.57
C VAL A 39 4.41 9.12 13.59
N MET A 40 4.08 9.03 12.30
CA MET A 40 5.02 8.74 11.21
C MET A 40 5.71 10.00 10.70
N GLY A 41 5.15 11.17 11.00
CA GLY A 41 5.63 12.48 10.55
C GLY A 41 7.01 12.85 11.09
N GLU A 42 7.52 13.94 10.54
CA GLU A 42 8.85 14.46 10.84
C GLU A 42 8.99 14.94 12.29
N ASN A 43 7.92 15.53 12.82
CA ASN A 43 7.86 16.10 14.16
C ASN A 43 7.66 15.06 15.27
N SER A 44 7.51 13.79 14.90
CA SER A 44 7.34 12.69 15.86
C SER A 44 8.67 12.38 16.56
N LYS A 45 8.63 12.35 17.91
CA LYS A 45 9.74 11.91 18.78
C LYS A 45 10.01 10.40 18.73
N LEU A 46 9.26 9.65 17.93
CA LEU A 46 9.38 8.20 17.83
C LEU A 46 10.68 7.79 17.11
N PHE A 47 11.41 6.83 17.67
CA PHE A 47 12.59 6.28 17.03
C PHE A 47 12.28 5.65 15.67
N LEU A 48 13.25 5.73 14.75
CA LEU A 48 13.15 5.17 13.40
C LEU A 48 12.74 3.69 13.41
N ARG A 49 13.29 2.90 14.35
CA ARG A 49 12.97 1.48 14.52
C ARG A 49 11.48 1.25 14.79
N ASN A 50 10.85 2.10 15.58
CA ASN A 50 9.44 1.98 15.94
C ASN A 50 8.55 2.42 14.76
N LYS A 51 8.94 3.46 14.01
CA LYS A 51 8.25 3.86 12.77
C LYS A 51 8.30 2.74 11.73
N LEU A 52 9.45 2.10 11.58
CA LEU A 52 9.62 0.93 10.70
C LEU A 52 8.79 -0.26 11.16
N LEU A 53 8.69 -0.49 12.48
CA LEU A 53 7.84 -1.53 13.04
C LEU A 53 6.38 -1.28 12.67
N LEU A 54 5.86 -0.06 12.89
CA LEU A 54 4.48 0.33 12.54
C LEU A 54 4.20 0.15 11.05
N TYR A 55 5.14 0.54 10.19
CA TYR A 55 5.02 0.32 8.74
C TYR A 55 4.90 -1.18 8.40
N LYS A 56 5.77 -2.01 8.97
CA LYS A 56 5.82 -3.45 8.72
C LYS A 56 4.58 -4.17 9.26
N THR A 57 4.00 -3.72 10.37
CA THR A 57 2.85 -4.38 11.00
C THR A 57 1.52 -3.95 10.41
N LEU A 58 1.35 -2.67 10.05
CA LEU A 58 0.05 -2.13 9.65
C LEU A 58 -0.10 -1.94 8.13
N MET A 59 0.96 -1.50 7.45
CA MET A 59 0.87 -1.10 6.04
C MET A 59 1.33 -2.21 5.09
N ARG A 60 2.42 -2.90 5.45
CA ARG A 60 2.99 -3.96 4.61
C ARG A 60 2.03 -5.13 4.38
N PRO A 61 1.25 -5.63 5.35
CA PRO A 61 0.31 -6.73 5.11
C PRO A 61 -0.78 -6.36 4.10
N ILE A 62 -1.26 -5.10 4.12
CA ILE A 62 -2.28 -4.62 3.18
C ILE A 62 -1.76 -4.70 1.73
N MET A 63 -0.49 -4.40 1.51
CA MET A 63 0.14 -4.47 0.19
C MET A 63 0.58 -5.86 -0.21
N SER A 64 1.00 -6.70 0.74
CA SER A 64 1.57 -8.02 0.44
C SER A 64 0.54 -9.13 0.41
N TYR A 65 -0.62 -8.98 1.06
CA TYR A 65 -1.63 -10.05 1.16
C TYR A 65 -2.02 -10.65 -0.19
N ALA A 66 -2.39 -9.79 -1.14
CA ALA A 66 -2.84 -10.25 -2.44
C ALA A 66 -1.72 -10.33 -3.49
N SER A 67 -0.45 -10.06 -3.14
CA SER A 67 0.62 -9.87 -4.13
C SER A 67 0.87 -11.11 -5.01
N LEU A 68 0.53 -12.31 -4.52
CA LEU A 68 0.58 -13.54 -5.32
C LEU A 68 -0.40 -13.51 -6.52
N VAL A 69 -1.54 -12.85 -6.36
CA VAL A 69 -2.61 -12.81 -7.36
C VAL A 69 -2.31 -11.79 -8.46
N TRP A 70 -1.81 -10.62 -8.09
CA TRP A 70 -1.47 -9.53 -9.02
C TRP A 70 0.03 -9.37 -9.26
N GLY A 71 0.83 -10.38 -8.90
CA GLY A 71 2.25 -10.45 -9.27
C GLY A 71 2.45 -10.54 -10.79
N ALA A 72 1.46 -11.09 -11.51
CA ALA A 72 1.41 -11.12 -12.97
C ALA A 72 0.74 -9.87 -13.58
N ALA A 73 0.32 -8.88 -12.78
CA ALA A 73 -0.31 -7.67 -13.28
C ALA A 73 0.70 -6.80 -14.06
N ALA A 74 0.16 -5.88 -14.88
CA ALA A 74 0.98 -4.94 -15.62
C ALA A 74 1.94 -4.18 -14.68
N LYS A 75 3.22 -4.10 -15.08
CA LYS A 75 4.28 -3.41 -14.32
C LYS A 75 3.90 -1.97 -13.95
N THR A 76 3.15 -1.29 -14.81
CA THR A 76 2.62 0.06 -14.57
C THR A 76 1.69 0.14 -13.36
N ASN A 77 0.94 -0.92 -13.07
CA ASN A 77 0.06 -0.97 -11.90
C ASN A 77 0.85 -1.31 -10.62
N ILE A 78 1.81 -2.23 -10.70
CA ILE A 78 2.71 -2.56 -9.58
C ILE A 78 3.52 -1.32 -9.17
N ASN A 79 4.06 -0.56 -10.14
CA ASN A 79 4.80 0.68 -9.90
C ASN A 79 4.00 1.72 -9.09
N LYS A 80 2.66 1.73 -9.18
CA LYS A 80 1.84 2.64 -8.36
C LYS A 80 1.94 2.34 -6.87
N LEU A 81 2.05 1.06 -6.51
CA LEU A 81 2.18 0.62 -5.13
C LEU A 81 3.61 0.79 -4.63
N GLU A 82 4.61 0.49 -5.45
CA GLU A 82 6.02 0.81 -5.14
C GLU A 82 6.24 2.31 -4.91
N THR A 83 5.65 3.17 -5.75
CA THR A 83 5.72 4.62 -5.56
C THR A 83 5.09 5.03 -4.22
N SER A 84 3.98 4.41 -3.83
CA SER A 84 3.35 4.65 -2.53
C SER A 84 4.24 4.18 -1.37
N GLN A 85 4.88 3.02 -1.50
CA GLN A 85 5.84 2.51 -0.51
C GLN A 85 7.03 3.47 -0.36
N ASN A 86 7.61 3.91 -1.48
CA ASN A 86 8.74 4.83 -1.50
C ASN A 86 8.38 6.17 -0.84
N LYS A 87 7.18 6.70 -1.07
CA LYS A 87 6.71 7.91 -0.40
C LYS A 87 6.66 7.76 1.12
N ILE A 88 6.14 6.63 1.61
CA ILE A 88 6.08 6.35 3.04
C ILE A 88 7.49 6.14 3.61
N ALA A 89 8.36 5.44 2.89
CA ALA A 89 9.75 5.23 3.29
C ALA A 89 10.51 6.56 3.42
N ARG A 90 10.33 7.50 2.50
CA ARG A 90 10.88 8.86 2.60
C ARG A 90 10.36 9.61 3.82
N GLN A 91 9.05 9.53 4.08
CA GLN A 91 8.43 10.12 5.28
C GLN A 91 9.05 9.56 6.57
N VAL A 92 9.30 8.24 6.63
CA VAL A 92 9.90 7.58 7.79
C VAL A 92 11.37 7.96 7.98
N ARG A 93 12.14 8.03 6.88
CA ARG A 93 13.59 8.29 6.90
C ARG A 93 13.93 9.79 6.95
N LYS A 94 12.98 10.69 6.68
CA LYS A 94 13.23 12.12 6.41
C LYS A 94 14.21 12.32 5.24
N ALA A 95 14.06 11.49 4.21
CA ALA A 95 14.85 11.63 2.99
C ALA A 95 14.15 12.58 2.01
N PRO A 96 14.89 13.46 1.31
CA PRO A 96 14.32 14.29 0.23
C PRO A 96 13.72 13.41 -0.88
#